data_AF-A0A954D2Q2-F1
#
_entry.id   AF-A0A954D2Q2-F1
#
_cell.length_a   1.000
_cell.length_b   1.000
_cell.length_c   1.000
_cell.angle_alpha   90.00
_cell.angle_beta   90.00
_cell.angle_gamma   90.00
#
_symmetry.space_group_name_H-M   'P 1'
#
loop_
_entity.id
_entity.type
_entity.pdbx_description
1 polymer ?
#
loop_
_entity_poly.entity_id
_entity_poly.type
_entity_poly.pdbx_seq_one_letter_code
_entity_poly.pdbx_strand_id
1 'polypeptide(L)'
;MTRQHVKSDRIHERQPFEEQITVRFQAEPVTGSGKNISRAGVYFIADTEVRVTVTIGGREVSGQLVRVENHGQGRTGMAVKFEQDVLPVVVD
;
A
#
# COMPACT_ATOMS: atom_id res chain seq x y z
N MET A 1 -26.19 15.13 21.94
CA MET A 1 -24.85 14.66 21.54
C MET A 1 -25.02 13.71 20.36
N THR A 2 -24.67 14.13 19.15
CA THR A 2 -24.97 13.38 17.92
C THR A 2 -23.79 12.47 17.58
N ARG A 3 -23.98 11.14 17.62
CA ARG A 3 -22.99 10.16 17.13
C ARG A 3 -22.91 10.30 15.61
N GLN A 4 -21.76 10.70 15.10
CA GLN A 4 -21.49 10.74 13.67
C GLN A 4 -21.32 9.30 13.16
N HIS A 5 -22.24 8.85 12.30
CA HIS A 5 -22.09 7.59 11.57
C HIS A 5 -20.97 7.76 10.54
N VAL A 6 -19.79 7.22 10.81
CA VAL A 6 -18.72 7.13 9.81
C VAL A 6 -19.08 5.98 8.87
N LYS A 7 -19.48 6.31 7.65
CA LYS A 7 -19.72 5.33 6.59
C LYS A 7 -18.35 4.77 6.17
N SER A 8 -18.22 3.44 6.13
CA SER A 8 -16.99 2.77 5.73
C SER A 8 -16.93 2.67 4.20
N ASP A 9 -15.91 3.26 3.57
CA ASP A 9 -15.65 3.11 2.12
C ASP A 9 -14.94 1.78 1.77
N ARG A 10 -14.90 0.83 2.71
CA ARG A 10 -14.22 -0.47 2.52
C ARG A 10 -15.12 -1.42 1.75
N ILE A 11 -14.58 -2.03 0.70
CA ILE A 11 -15.25 -3.06 -0.11
C ILE A 11 -15.20 -4.43 0.58
N HIS A 12 -14.13 -4.71 1.36
CA HIS A 12 -13.94 -5.97 2.09
C HIS A 12 -13.55 -5.73 3.55
N GLU A 13 -13.93 -6.66 4.42
CA GLU A 13 -13.49 -6.67 5.83
C GLU A 13 -11.99 -6.97 5.95
N ARG A 14 -11.35 -6.39 6.97
CA ARG A 14 -9.94 -6.63 7.27
C ARG A 14 -9.84 -7.69 8.35
N GLN A 15 -9.04 -8.72 8.10
CA GLN A 15 -8.73 -9.73 9.09
C GLN A 15 -7.39 -9.42 9.77
N PRO A 16 -7.24 -9.70 11.08
CA PRO A 16 -5.93 -9.72 11.74
C PRO A 16 -4.97 -10.65 10.99
N PHE A 17 -3.70 -10.27 10.88
CA PHE A 17 -2.71 -11.00 10.10
C PHE A 17 -1.33 -10.85 10.75
N GLU A 18 -0.63 -11.97 10.98
CA GLU A 18 0.61 -12.05 11.78
C GLU A 18 1.75 -12.76 11.03
N GLU A 19 1.78 -12.71 9.69
CA GLU A 19 2.88 -13.30 8.91
C GLU A 19 3.87 -12.26 8.40
N GLN A 20 5.09 -12.73 8.09
CA GLN A 20 6.10 -11.92 7.44
C GLN A 20 5.69 -11.58 6.00
N ILE A 21 5.74 -10.28 5.67
CA ILE A 21 5.47 -9.77 4.34
C ILE A 21 6.75 -9.17 3.77
N THR A 22 7.10 -9.54 2.55
CA THR A 22 8.15 -8.86 1.76
C THR A 22 7.49 -8.16 0.58
N VAL A 23 7.78 -6.87 0.39
CA VAL A 23 7.31 -6.09 -0.77
C VAL A 23 8.51 -5.71 -1.63
N ARG A 24 8.47 -6.09 -2.91
CA ARG A 24 9.48 -5.72 -3.91
C ARG A 24 8.89 -4.72 -4.90
N PHE A 25 9.58 -3.61 -5.08
CA PHE A 25 9.23 -2.62 -6.10
C PHE A 25 9.76 -3.07 -7.47
N GLN A 26 8.89 -3.04 -8.48
CA GLN A 26 9.32 -3.19 -9.87
C GLN A 26 9.79 -1.81 -10.35
N ALA A 27 11.10 -1.56 -10.26
CA ALA A 27 11.67 -0.23 -10.42
C ALA A 27 11.82 0.16 -11.89
N GLU A 28 10.79 0.80 -12.45
CA GLU A 28 10.91 1.68 -13.61
C GLU A 28 11.06 3.14 -13.16
N PRO A 29 11.63 4.03 -13.99
CA PRO A 29 11.69 5.45 -13.68
C PRO A 29 10.29 6.04 -13.44
N VAL A 30 10.05 6.56 -12.23
CA VAL A 30 8.81 7.28 -11.90
C VAL A 30 8.96 8.74 -12.33
N THR A 31 8.35 9.09 -13.45
CA THR A 31 8.41 10.44 -14.01
C THR A 31 7.14 11.22 -13.65
N GLY A 32 7.29 12.46 -13.20
CA GLY A 32 6.14 13.30 -12.84
C GLY A 32 6.46 14.78 -12.75
N SER A 33 5.43 15.58 -12.48
CA SER A 33 5.53 17.02 -12.32
C SER A 33 5.98 17.38 -10.90
N GLY A 34 7.17 18.00 -10.78
CA GLY A 34 7.67 18.54 -9.53
C GLY A 34 6.72 19.57 -8.91
N LYS A 35 6.55 19.53 -7.59
CA LYS A 35 5.72 20.50 -6.84
C LYS A 35 6.57 21.36 -5.91
N ASN A 36 7.56 20.79 -5.24
CA ASN A 36 8.54 21.55 -4.46
C ASN A 36 9.83 20.75 -4.27
N ILE A 37 10.91 21.47 -3.98
CA ILE A 37 12.24 20.92 -3.71
C ILE A 37 12.92 21.73 -2.59
N SER A 38 13.68 21.05 -1.75
CA SER A 38 14.51 21.63 -0.71
C SER A 38 15.82 20.84 -0.61
N ARG A 39 16.73 21.26 0.27
CA ARG A 39 17.95 20.48 0.61
C ARG A 39 17.62 19.12 1.23
N ALA A 40 16.43 18.95 1.79
CA ALA A 40 16.00 17.73 2.45
C ALA A 40 15.25 16.76 1.53
N GLY A 41 14.78 17.19 0.36
CA GLY A 41 14.06 16.31 -0.55
C GLY A 41 13.20 17.02 -1.60
N VAL A 42 12.46 16.21 -2.37
CA VAL A 42 11.59 16.62 -3.46
C VAL A 42 10.19 16.04 -3.26
N TYR A 43 9.16 16.84 -3.56
CA TYR A 43 7.79 16.38 -3.72
C TYR A 43 7.34 16.60 -5.15
N PHE A 44 6.76 15.58 -5.76
CA PHE A 44 6.29 15.59 -7.13
C PHE A 44 5.05 14.70 -7.26
N ILE A 45 4.27 14.91 -8.32
CA ILE A 45 3.09 14.10 -8.66
C ILE A 45 3.38 13.41 -9.98
N ALA A 46 3.24 12.08 -10.02
CA ALA A 46 3.39 11.28 -11.23
C ALA A 46 2.06 10.61 -11.58
N ASP A 47 1.72 10.59 -12.87
CA ASP A 47 0.54 9.89 -13.39
C ASP A 47 0.91 8.44 -13.70
N THR A 48 1.37 7.71 -12.68
CA THR A 48 1.74 6.29 -12.80
C THR A 48 1.35 5.53 -11.54
N GLU A 49 1.00 4.26 -11.72
CA GLU A 49 0.75 3.31 -10.63
C GLU A 49 2.07 2.62 -10.28
N VAL A 50 2.49 2.69 -9.01
CA VAL A 50 3.69 2.00 -8.56
C VAL A 50 3.37 0.52 -8.35
N ARG A 51 3.81 -0.33 -9.28
CA ARG A 51 3.65 -1.79 -9.21
C ARG A 51 4.63 -2.44 -8.23
N VAL A 52 4.11 -3.41 -7.49
CA VAL A 52 4.86 -4.17 -6.49
C VAL A 52 4.55 -5.66 -6.58
N THR A 53 5.51 -6.48 -6.17
CA THR A 53 5.30 -7.90 -5.88
C THR A 53 5.34 -8.08 -4.36
N VAL A 54 4.30 -8.68 -3.81
CA VAL A 54 4.16 -8.98 -2.39
C VAL A 54 4.33 -10.47 -2.19
N THR A 55 5.24 -10.86 -1.31
CA THR A 55 5.40 -12.25 -0.85
C THR A 55 4.71 -12.41 0.50
N ILE A 56 3.72 -13.30 0.57
CA ILE A 56 2.92 -13.61 1.77
C ILE A 56 2.97 -15.13 1.96
N GLY A 57 3.46 -15.62 3.10
CA GLY A 57 3.56 -17.07 3.33
C GLY A 57 4.32 -17.85 2.25
N GLY A 58 5.29 -17.20 1.57
CA GLY A 58 6.04 -17.77 0.45
C GLY A 58 5.33 -17.71 -0.92
N ARG A 59 4.09 -17.23 -1.00
CA ARG A 59 3.36 -17.00 -2.25
C ARG A 59 3.57 -15.57 -2.74
N GLU A 60 3.90 -15.42 -4.02
CA GLU A 60 4.00 -14.11 -4.67
C GLU A 60 2.66 -13.64 -5.25
N VAL A 61 2.41 -12.35 -5.11
CA VAL A 61 1.19 -11.68 -5.54
C VAL A 61 1.52 -10.31 -6.10
N SER A 62 1.01 -9.98 -7.28
CA SER A 62 1.13 -8.64 -7.85
C SER A 62 0.13 -7.66 -7.22
N GLY A 63 0.57 -6.42 -7.03
CA GLY A 63 -0.25 -5.36 -6.47
C GLY A 63 0.24 -3.97 -6.85
N GLN A 64 -0.54 -2.98 -6.43
CA GLN A 64 -0.28 -1.57 -6.61
C GLN A 64 -0.10 -0.90 -5.26
N LEU A 65 0.95 -0.10 -5.11
CA LEU A 65 1.16 0.70 -3.92
C LEU A 65 0.15 1.85 -3.88
N VAL A 66 -0.70 1.87 -2.86
CA VAL A 66 -1.73 2.90 -2.67
C VAL A 66 -1.24 4.00 -1.74
N ARG A 67 -0.44 3.64 -0.73
CA ARG A 67 0.01 4.59 0.29
C ARG A 67 1.30 4.13 0.94
N VAL A 68 2.19 5.08 1.20
CA VAL A 68 3.36 4.91 2.07
C VAL A 68 3.26 5.97 3.17
N GLU A 69 3.45 5.54 4.42
CA GLU A 69 3.39 6.40 5.60
C GLU A 69 4.61 6.15 6.48
N ASN A 70 5.21 7.23 6.99
CA ASN A 70 6.29 7.14 7.97
C ASN A 70 5.68 7.14 9.38
N HIS A 71 5.93 6.09 10.17
CA HIS A 71 5.44 5.96 11.55
C HIS A 71 6.48 6.33 12.62
N GLY A 72 7.57 7.00 12.21
CA GLY A 72 8.71 7.32 13.06
C GLY A 72 9.56 6.10 13.42
N GLN A 73 10.72 6.35 14.04
CA GLN A 73 11.61 5.29 14.55
C GLN A 73 12.04 4.27 13.49
N GLY A 74 12.19 4.70 12.23
CA GLY A 74 12.55 3.82 11.13
C GLY A 74 11.43 2.86 10.66
N ARG A 75 10.19 3.05 11.13
CA ARG A 75 9.04 2.25 10.72
C ARG A 75 8.29 2.92 9.57
N THR A 76 7.93 2.11 8.59
CA THR A 76 7.16 2.54 7.42
C THR A 76 5.93 1.65 7.26
N GLY A 77 4.77 2.27 7.14
CA GLY A 77 3.52 1.61 6.79
C GLY A 77 3.33 1.66 5.28
N MET A 78 2.89 0.54 4.68
CA MET A 78 2.64 0.43 3.25
C MET A 78 1.27 -0.18 3.03
N ALA A 79 0.43 0.46 2.23
CA ALA A 79 -0.85 -0.08 1.80
C ALA A 79 -0.75 -0.51 0.34
N VAL A 80 -1.03 -1.78 0.08
CA VAL A 80 -1.03 -2.37 -1.27
C VAL A 80 -2.44 -2.82 -1.62
N LYS A 81 -2.88 -2.52 -2.84
CA LYS A 81 -4.07 -3.09 -3.44
C LYS A 81 -3.63 -4.24 -4.34
N PHE A 82 -4.10 -5.45 -4.07
CA PHE A 82 -3.77 -6.60 -4.92
C PHE A 82 -4.51 -6.52 -6.26
N GLU A 83 -3.87 -7.02 -7.31
CA GLU A 83 -4.46 -7.10 -8.66
C GLU A 83 -5.43 -8.28 -8.80
N GLN A 84 -5.33 -9.26 -7.90
CA GLN A 84 -6.16 -10.46 -7.82
C GLN A 84 -6.53 -10.74 -6.36
N ASP A 85 -7.67 -11.40 -6.14
CA ASP A 85 -8.07 -11.82 -4.79
C ASP A 85 -7.06 -12.80 -4.20
N VAL A 86 -6.61 -12.49 -2.99
CA VAL A 86 -5.58 -13.26 -2.27
C VAL A 86 -5.94 -13.65 -0.86
N LEU A 87 -7.15 -13.29 -0.41
CA LEU A 87 -7.66 -13.89 0.80
C LEU A 87 -7.88 -15.39 0.54
N PRO A 88 -7.36 -16.30 1.40
CA PRO A 88 -7.81 -17.68 1.37
C PRO A 88 -9.32 -17.69 1.56
N VAL A 89 -10.03 -18.45 0.72
CA VAL A 89 -11.44 -18.77 0.96
C VAL A 89 -11.49 -19.43 2.34
N VAL A 90 -12.10 -18.75 3.31
CA VAL A 90 -12.44 -19.37 4.59
C VAL A 90 -13.52 -20.39 4.23
N VAL A 91 -13.14 -21.67 4.18
CA VAL A 91 -14.11 -22.76 4.15
C VAL A 91 -14.49 -22.98 5.60
N ASP A 92 -15.73 -22.63 5.94
CA ASP A 92 -16.35 -22.87 7.25
C ASP A 92 -16.31 -24.36 7.65
#